data_AF-A0AA41XUY8-F1
#
_entry.id   AF-A0AA41XUY8-F1
#
_cell.length_a   1.000
_cell.length_b   1.000
_cell.length_c   1.000
_cell.angle_alpha   90.00
_cell.angle_beta   90.00
_cell.angle_gamma   90.00
#
_symmetry.space_group_name_H-M   'P 1'
#
loop_
_entity.id
_entity.type
_entity.pdbx_description
1 polymer ?
#
loop_
_entity_poly.entity_id
_entity_poly.type
_entity_poly.pdbx_seq_one_letter_code
_entity_poly.pdbx_strand_id
1 'polypeptide(L)' 'MFALVIFVCYLGHGCDELVAGAYNTETQCLQAMKEQRLRRAGCYPIEEFIDGFWLPAQEYADF' A
#
# COMPACT_ATOMS: atom_id res chain seq x y z
N MET A 1 8.48 10.98 0.99
CA MET A 1 8.40 9.66 0.32
C MET A 1 6.94 9.25 0.20
N PHE A 2 6.57 8.36 -0.74
CA PHE A 2 5.20 7.95 -1.03
C PHE A 2 5.02 6.43 -1.00
N ALA A 3 3.92 5.95 -0.44
CA ALA A 3 3.50 4.55 -0.48
C ALA A 3 2.36 4.37 -1.49
N LEU A 4 2.48 3.35 -2.34
CA LEU A 4 1.41 2.88 -3.21
C LEU A 4 0.59 1.86 -2.42
N VAL A 5 -0.68 2.14 -2.20
CA VAL A 5 -1.58 1.33 -1.36
C VAL A 5 -2.75 0.84 -2.20
N ILE A 6 -3.05 -0.44 -2.13
CA ILE A 6 -4.18 -1.08 -2.81
C ILE A 6 -5.27 -1.37 -1.77
N PHE A 7 -6.52 -1.17 -2.18
CA PHE A 7 -7.70 -1.49 -1.38
C PHE A 7 -8.31 -2.81 -1.85
N VAL A 8 -8.32 -3.82 -0.99
CA VAL A 8 -8.93 -5.12 -1.25
C VAL A 8 -10.16 -5.25 -0.35
N CYS A 9 -11.34 -5.35 -0.98
CA CYS A 9 -12.59 -5.50 -0.25
C CYS A 9 -13.07 -6.95 -0.28
N TYR A 10 -13.24 -7.56 0.88
CA TYR A 10 -13.79 -8.89 1.02
C TYR A 10 -15.31 -8.82 1.24
N LEU A 11 -16.05 -9.78 0.69
CA LEU A 11 -17.51 -9.82 0.86
C LEU A 11 -17.84 -10.04 2.35
N GLY A 12 -18.45 -9.03 2.98
CA GLY A 12 -18.88 -9.06 4.38
C GLY A 12 -17.82 -8.65 5.41
N HIS A 13 -16.60 -8.32 4.98
CA HIS A 13 -15.49 -7.99 5.89
C HIS A 13 -14.68 -6.81 5.34
N GLY A 14 -15.27 -5.60 5.41
CA GLY A 14 -14.58 -4.33 5.16
C GLY A 14 -13.74 -4.24 3.87
N CYS A 15 -12.84 -3.27 3.83
CA CYS A 15 -11.77 -3.20 2.85
C CYS A 15 -10.45 -3.09 3.61
N ASP A 16 -9.49 -3.91 3.23
CA ASP A 16 -8.14 -3.89 3.77
C ASP A 16 -7.23 -3.06 2.87
N GLU A 17 -6.28 -2.38 3.51
CA GLU A 17 -5.25 -1.57 2.87
C GLU A 17 -3.94 -2.36 2.82
N LEU A 18 -3.35 -2.46 1.63
CA LEU A 18 -2.13 -3.23 1.39
C LEU A 18 -1.08 -2.37 0.70
N VAL A 19 0.13 -2.30 1.27
CA VAL A 19 1.24 -1.57 0.67
C VAL A 19 1.83 -2.38 -0.49
N ALA A 20 1.71 -1.86 -1.71
CA ALA A 20 2.23 -2.45 -2.93
C ALA A 20 3.62 -1.95 -3.30
N GLY A 21 4.05 -0.80 -2.78
CA GLY A 21 5.40 -0.28 -2.99
C GLY A 21 5.67 1.07 -2.33
N ALA A 22 6.94 1.47 -2.27
CA ALA A 22 7.38 2.76 -1.75
C ALA A 22 8.28 3.48 -2.78
N TYR A 23 8.08 4.78 -2.91
CA TYR A 23 8.69 5.63 -3.93
C TYR A 23 9.19 6.94 -3.33
N ASN A 24 10.22 7.52 -3.94
CA ASN A 24 10.80 8.77 -3.42
C ASN A 24 9.95 9.99 -3.78
N THR A 25 9.25 9.96 -4.92
CA THR A 25 8.39 11.04 -5.40
C THR A 25 6.98 10.57 -5.73
N GLU A 26 6.02 11.49 -5.67
CA GLU A 26 4.61 11.21 -6.01
C GLU A 26 4.47 10.76 -7.47
N THR A 27 5.18 11.42 -8.39
CA THR A 27 5.16 11.11 -9.82
C THR A 27 5.60 9.67 -10.10
N GLN A 28 6.63 9.18 -9.40
CA GLN A 28 7.08 7.79 -9.51
C GLN A 28 5.99 6.82 -9.05
N CYS A 29 5.33 7.11 -7.93
CA CYS A 29 4.24 6.29 -7.41
C CYS A 29 3.05 6.24 -8.38
N LEU A 30 2.61 7.39 -8.90
CA LEU A 30 1.51 7.49 -9.85
C LEU A 30 1.80 6.78 -11.18
N GLN A 31 3.05 6.86 -11.65
CA GLN A 31 3.49 6.12 -12.83
C GLN A 31 3.42 4.61 -12.59
N ALA A 32 3.94 4.12 -11.46
CA ALA A 32 3.86 2.71 -11.10
C ALA A 32 2.41 2.22 -10.97
N MET A 33 1.52 3.02 -10.38
CA MET A 33 0.09 2.72 -10.29
C MET A 33 -0.54 2.52 -11.68
N LYS A 34 -0.18 3.39 -12.64
CA LYS A 34 -0.65 3.32 -14.02
C LYS A 34 -0.07 2.12 -14.77
N GLU A 35 1.22 1.84 -14.62
CA GLU A 35 1.91 0.71 -15.24
C GLU A 35 1.35 -0.64 -14.76
N GLN A 36 1.09 -0.75 -13.46
CA GLN A 36 0.48 -1.94 -12.85
C GLN A 36 -1.04 -2.02 -13.03
N ARG A 37 -1.64 -1.03 -13.72
CA ARG A 37 -3.09 -0.94 -14.01
C ARG A 37 -3.96 -1.07 -12.76
N LEU A 38 -3.48 -0.56 -11.63
CA LEU A 38 -4.18 -0.60 -10.36
C LEU A 38 -5.33 0.42 -10.39
N ARG A 39 -6.57 -0.06 -10.33
CA ARG A 39 -7.78 0.80 -10.39
C ARG A 39 -8.31 1.20 -9.03
N ARG A 40 -7.94 0.46 -7.99
CA ARG A 40 -8.33 0.68 -6.58
C ARG A 40 -7.08 0.83 -5.73
N ALA A 41 -6.29 1.84 -6.06
CA ALA A 41 -5.05 2.15 -5.38
C ALA A 41 -4.86 3.65 -5.26
N GLY A 42 -4.01 4.05 -4.31
CA GLY A 42 -3.65 5.44 -4.07
C GLY A 42 -2.18 5.59 -3.69
N CYS A 43 -1.64 6.79 -3.91
CA CYS A 43 -0.31 7.17 -3.50
C CYS A 43 -0.41 8.08 -2.28
N TYR A 44 0.12 7.64 -1.15
CA TYR A 44 0.02 8.37 0.12
C TYR A 44 1.39 8.81 0.60
N PRO A 45 1.55 10.04 1.12
CA PRO A 45 2.80 10.45 1.75
C PRO A 45 3.08 9.57 2.99
N ILE A 46 4.28 9.00 3.07
CA ILE A 46 4.67 8.08 4.16
C ILE A 46 4.67 8.78 5.52
N GLU A 47 4.89 10.11 5.54
CA GLU A 47 4.85 10.92 6.76
C GLU A 47 3.45 10.98 7.39
N GLU A 48 2.39 10.65 6.65
CA GLU A 48 1.00 10.59 7.14
C GLU A 48 0.49 9.15 7.36
N PHE A 49 1.29 8.12 7.04
CA PHE A 49 0.90 6.70 7.16
C PHE A 49 1.22 6.08 8.54
N ILE A 50 1.91 6.82 9.41
CA ILE A 50 2.40 6.36 10.73
C ILE A 50 1.36 6.61 11.84
N ASP A 51 0.11 6.17 11.66
CA ASP A 51 -0.89 6.20 12.76
C ASP A 51 -1.80 4.95 12.83
N GLY A 52 -1.65 3.96 11.94
CA GLY A 52 -2.57 2.80 11.96
C GLY A 52 -2.04 1.43 11.52
N PHE A 53 -0.94 1.36 10.75
CA PHE A 53 -0.51 0.10 10.14
C PHE A 53 0.99 -0.16 10.33
N TRP A 54 1.35 -0.62 11.53
CA TRP A 54 2.59 -1.37 11.72
C TRP A 54 2.34 -2.54 12.68
N LEU A 55 1.89 -3.66 12.13
CA LEU A 55 2.27 -4.95 12.69
C LEU A 55 3.50 -5.39 11.89
N PRO A 56 4.70 -5.49 12.52
CA PRO A 56 5.86 -6.03 11.84
C PRO A 56 5.57 -7.45 11.38
N ALA A 57 6.27 -7.90 10.34
CA ALA A 57 6.43 -9.32 10.05
C ALA A 57 7.16 -10.00 11.22
N GLN A 58 6.44 -10.26 12.30
CA GLN A 58 6.64 -11.37 13.22
C GLN A 58 5.40 -12.23 12.95
N GLU A 59 5.47 -13.24 12.10
CA GLU A 59 5.87 -14.57 12.51
C GLU A 59 6.31 -15.41 11.30
N TYR A 60 7.56 -15.90 11.39
CA TYR A 60 8.19 -17.08 10.78
C TYR A 60 8.08 -17.32 9.27
N ALA A 61 9.19 -17.03 8.58
CA ALA A 61 9.62 -17.84 7.44
C ALA A 61 10.14 -19.18 7.98
N ASP A 62 9.28 -20.19 8.02
CA ASP A 62 9.69 -21.58 8.15
C ASP A 62 9.37 -22.32 6.83
N PHE A 63 10.46 -22.83 6.24
CA PHE A 63 10.65 -23.76 5.13
C PHE A 63 9.44 -24.38 4.40
#